data_AF-A0A6L5FWS1-F1
#
_entry.id   AF-A0A6L5FWS1-F1
#
_cell.length_a   1.000
_cell.length_b   1.000
_cell.length_c   1.000
_cell.angle_alpha   90.00
_cell.angle_beta   90.00
_cell.angle_gamma   90.00
#
_symmetry.space_group_name_H-M   'P 1'
#
loop_
_entity.id
_entity.type
_entity.pdbx_description
1 polymer ?
#
loop_
_entity_poly.entity_id
_entity_poly.type
_entity_poly.pdbx_seq_one_letter_code
_entity_poly.pdbx_strand_id
1 'polypeptide(L)'
;MRIAVISDIHGNLMALDAVENDIEKMDVDEVWCGGDVAWGGPWGVRCIERVRSAGWPTVRGNTDVWITGDPQTATTEAERDDVVAMAAAHDLSVDDRDWLLNLPLGHKGLGGLLMVHGTPDSPFVAPLPDAPPIDFAPYEGKSSVVVYGHVHRGFIRRLADGTLVANAGSVGYPMDGELATYLIVDQTGTDWTFTHRRVVFDRPAVMAQARVTGGAIERWTTEKLGA
;
A
#
# COMPACT_ATOMS: atom_id res chain seq x y z
N MET A 1 -5.51 1.09 -22.21
CA MET A 1 -6.00 0.86 -20.84
C MET A 1 -5.08 1.57 -19.90
N ARG A 2 -5.62 2.36 -18.97
CA ARG A 2 -4.89 3.13 -17.98
C ARG A 2 -5.40 2.80 -16.59
N ILE A 3 -4.52 2.32 -15.73
CA ILE A 3 -4.86 1.94 -14.35
C ILE A 3 -4.03 2.79 -13.39
N ALA A 4 -4.69 3.37 -12.39
CA ALA A 4 -4.00 3.91 -11.22
C ALA A 4 -3.86 2.81 -10.17
N VAL A 5 -2.64 2.52 -9.73
CA VAL A 5 -2.36 1.62 -8.62
C VAL A 5 -1.89 2.44 -7.44
N ILE A 6 -2.67 2.44 -6.37
CA ILE A 6 -2.33 3.04 -5.08
C ILE A 6 -1.97 1.94 -4.09
N SER A 7 -1.15 2.22 -3.07
CA SER A 7 -0.79 1.26 -2.03
C SER A 7 -0.33 1.98 -0.76
N ASP A 8 -0.31 1.26 0.37
CA ASP A 8 0.31 1.70 1.62
C ASP A 8 -0.26 3.06 2.07
N ILE A 9 -1.60 3.12 2.17
CA ILE A 9 -2.38 4.31 2.57
C ILE A 9 -2.19 4.58 4.07
N HIS A 10 -2.16 3.51 4.86
CA HIS A 10 -1.81 3.53 6.28
C HIS A 10 -2.57 4.58 7.11
N GLY A 11 -3.89 4.70 6.89
CA GLY A 11 -4.73 5.60 7.67
C GLY A 11 -4.43 7.09 7.46
N ASN A 12 -3.69 7.45 6.40
CA ASN A 12 -3.40 8.83 6.05
C ASN A 12 -4.45 9.37 5.05
N LEU A 13 -5.60 9.77 5.59
CA LEU A 13 -6.73 10.24 4.77
C LEU A 13 -6.39 11.51 3.97
N MET A 14 -5.56 12.40 4.51
CA MET A 14 -5.14 13.62 3.79
C MET A 14 -4.31 13.30 2.54
N ALA A 15 -3.41 12.31 2.63
CA ALA A 15 -2.67 11.84 1.47
C ALA A 15 -3.58 11.10 0.47
N LEU A 16 -4.52 10.29 0.96
CA LEU A 16 -5.50 9.61 0.11
C LEU A 16 -6.36 10.61 -0.67
N ASP A 17 -6.91 11.63 0.01
CA ASP A 17 -7.70 12.69 -0.62
C ASP A 17 -6.86 13.42 -1.70
N ALA A 18 -5.59 13.73 -1.42
CA ALA A 18 -4.72 14.38 -2.39
C ALA A 18 -4.47 13.51 -3.63
N VAL A 19 -4.23 12.20 -3.44
CA VAL A 19 -4.01 11.24 -4.53
C VAL A 19 -5.27 11.02 -5.34
N GLU A 20 -6.44 10.86 -4.72
CA GLU A 20 -7.72 10.75 -5.42
C GLU A 20 -7.98 11.97 -6.32
N ASN A 21 -7.78 13.18 -5.78
CA ASN A 21 -7.91 14.44 -6.55
C ASN A 21 -6.90 14.55 -7.71
N ASP A 22 -5.74 13.89 -7.64
CA ASP A 22 -4.80 13.82 -8.76
C ASP A 22 -5.23 12.76 -9.78
N ILE A 23 -5.70 11.60 -9.33
CA ILE A 23 -6.22 10.51 -10.17
C ILE A 23 -7.41 10.96 -11.02
N GLU A 24 -8.34 11.75 -10.47
CA GLU A 24 -9.50 12.30 -11.19
C GLU A 24 -9.10 13.11 -12.44
N LYS A 25 -7.87 13.61 -12.52
CA LYS A 25 -7.35 14.40 -13.65
C LYS A 25 -6.62 13.55 -14.69
N MET A 26 -6.47 12.25 -14.46
CA MET A 26 -5.63 11.37 -15.28
C MET A 26 -6.41 10.53 -16.30
N ASP A 27 -7.75 10.63 -16.33
CA ASP A 27 -8.65 9.82 -17.15
C ASP A 27 -8.30 8.32 -17.08
N VAL A 28 -8.24 7.78 -15.86
CA VAL A 28 -7.97 6.35 -15.65
C VAL A 28 -9.22 5.52 -15.90
N ASP A 29 -9.04 4.31 -16.44
CA ASP A 29 -10.12 3.35 -16.63
C ASP A 29 -10.48 2.66 -15.30
N GLU A 30 -9.47 2.39 -14.46
CA GLU A 30 -9.63 1.71 -13.18
C GLU A 30 -8.65 2.26 -12.12
N VAL A 31 -9.03 2.10 -10.84
CA VAL A 31 -8.17 2.33 -9.68
C VAL A 31 -8.08 1.05 -8.88
N TRP A 32 -6.88 0.61 -8.57
CA TRP A 32 -6.60 -0.59 -7.79
C TRP A 32 -5.82 -0.24 -6.52
N CYS A 33 -6.11 -0.93 -5.41
CA CYS A 33 -5.47 -0.72 -4.11
C CYS A 33 -4.61 -1.91 -3.67
N GLY A 34 -3.31 -1.66 -3.49
CA GLY A 34 -2.27 -2.61 -3.09
C GLY A 34 -2.30 -3.03 -1.62
N GLY A 35 -3.32 -2.65 -0.85
CA GLY A 35 -3.44 -2.98 0.58
C GLY A 35 -2.73 -2.00 1.51
N ASP A 36 -2.62 -2.39 2.77
CA ASP A 36 -2.10 -1.59 3.88
C ASP A 36 -2.86 -0.28 4.03
N VAL A 37 -4.17 -0.43 4.29
CA VAL A 37 -5.14 0.66 4.18
C VAL A 37 -5.10 1.59 5.40
N ALA A 38 -4.93 1.04 6.59
CA ALA A 38 -5.30 1.74 7.84
C ALA A 38 -4.18 1.92 8.86
N TRP A 39 -3.18 1.04 8.87
CA TRP A 39 -2.22 0.94 9.97
C TRP A 39 -1.45 2.22 10.26
N GLY A 40 -1.24 2.52 11.55
CA GLY A 40 -0.38 3.61 12.02
C GLY A 40 -0.91 5.03 11.90
N GLY A 41 -1.68 5.38 10.86
CA GLY A 41 -2.20 6.73 10.65
C GLY A 41 -3.47 7.06 11.45
N PRO A 42 -3.79 8.36 11.62
CA PRO A 42 -4.85 8.77 12.56
C PRO A 42 -6.28 8.67 12.00
N TRP A 43 -6.46 8.23 10.76
CA TRP A 43 -7.78 8.07 10.12
C TRP A 43 -8.02 6.65 9.59
N GLY A 44 -7.48 5.62 10.25
CA GLY A 44 -7.59 4.21 9.83
C GLY A 44 -8.99 3.79 9.39
N VAL A 45 -9.99 3.96 10.26
CA VAL A 45 -11.41 3.64 9.96
C VAL A 45 -11.93 4.40 8.73
N ARG A 46 -11.59 5.69 8.59
CA ARG A 46 -12.07 6.52 7.48
C ARG A 46 -11.44 6.09 6.14
N CYS A 47 -10.19 5.64 6.15
CA CYS A 47 -9.55 5.08 4.97
C CYS A 47 -10.19 3.74 4.57
N ILE A 48 -10.52 2.88 5.53
CA ILE A 48 -11.27 1.63 5.27
C ILE A 48 -12.63 1.94 4.64
N GLU A 49 -13.40 2.84 5.26
CA GLU A 49 -14.70 3.29 4.74
C GLU A 49 -14.58 3.82 3.30
N ARG A 50 -13.56 4.65 3.02
CA ARG A 50 -13.31 5.25 1.70
C ARG A 50 -12.99 4.19 0.65
N VAL A 51 -11.98 3.35 0.89
CA VAL A 51 -11.53 2.32 -0.06
C VAL A 51 -12.65 1.32 -0.34
N ARG A 52 -13.36 0.87 0.71
CA ARG A 52 -14.49 -0.06 0.57
C ARG A 52 -15.65 0.55 -0.22
N SER A 53 -15.99 1.81 0.04
CA SER A 53 -17.09 2.50 -0.65
C SER A 53 -16.77 2.81 -2.11
N ALA A 54 -15.49 3.06 -2.43
CA ALA A 54 -15.04 3.29 -3.79
C ALA A 54 -15.13 2.03 -4.68
N GLY A 55 -15.19 0.84 -4.07
CA GLY A 55 -15.37 -0.43 -4.79
C GLY A 55 -14.16 -0.84 -5.64
N TRP A 56 -12.98 -0.29 -5.34
CA TRP A 56 -11.75 -0.63 -6.04
C TRP A 56 -11.35 -2.09 -5.80
N PRO A 57 -10.79 -2.78 -6.81
CA PRO A 57 -10.05 -4.00 -6.56
C PRO A 57 -8.94 -3.76 -5.54
N THR A 58 -9.06 -4.39 -4.38
CA THR A 58 -8.13 -4.21 -3.26
C THR A 58 -7.54 -5.56 -2.87
N VAL A 59 -6.22 -5.61 -2.66
CA VAL A 59 -5.53 -6.79 -2.13
C VAL A 59 -5.12 -6.56 -0.68
N ARG A 60 -4.90 -7.66 0.04
CA ARG A 60 -4.53 -7.64 1.44
C ARG A 60 -3.04 -7.35 1.61
N GLY A 61 -2.71 -6.38 2.44
CA GLY A 61 -1.35 -6.16 2.91
C GLY A 61 -1.05 -6.78 4.27
N ASN A 62 0.21 -6.70 4.70
CA ASN A 62 0.60 -7.29 5.99
C ASN A 62 0.05 -6.49 7.16
N THR A 63 -0.01 -5.16 7.06
CA THR A 63 -0.54 -4.36 8.16
C THR A 63 -2.06 -4.37 8.23
N ASP A 64 -2.74 -4.78 7.15
CA ASP A 64 -4.17 -5.15 7.19
C ASP A 64 -4.43 -6.40 8.05
N VAL A 65 -3.42 -7.26 8.23
CA VAL A 65 -3.46 -8.38 9.20
C VAL A 65 -3.06 -7.90 10.59
N TRP A 66 -1.94 -7.18 10.72
CA TRP A 66 -1.47 -6.72 12.03
C TRP A 66 -2.47 -5.82 12.75
N ILE A 67 -3.22 -4.98 12.03
CA ILE A 67 -4.23 -4.09 12.62
C ILE A 67 -5.38 -4.84 13.32
N THR A 68 -5.54 -6.14 13.08
CA THR A 68 -6.49 -6.98 13.81
C THR A 68 -5.96 -7.48 15.15
N GLY A 69 -4.71 -7.15 15.49
CA GLY A 69 -4.01 -7.63 16.67
C GLY A 69 -3.36 -9.00 16.49
N ASP A 70 -3.31 -9.54 15.26
CA ASP A 70 -2.60 -10.77 14.94
C ASP A 70 -1.13 -10.45 14.59
N PRO A 71 -0.15 -10.77 15.45
CA PRO A 71 1.23 -10.36 15.25
C PRO A 71 2.00 -11.39 14.41
N GLN A 72 1.39 -11.90 13.33
CA GLN A 72 2.06 -12.81 12.39
C GLN A 72 3.43 -12.27 11.99
N THR A 73 4.42 -13.16 11.90
CA THR A 73 5.83 -12.87 11.59
C THR A 73 6.62 -12.10 12.65
N ALA A 74 5.99 -11.60 13.73
CA ALA A 74 6.71 -11.03 14.86
C ALA A 74 7.58 -12.08 15.57
N THR A 75 8.87 -11.78 15.73
CA THR A 75 9.86 -12.71 16.29
C THR A 75 10.18 -12.42 17.75
N THR A 76 9.94 -11.19 18.20
CA THR A 76 10.20 -10.75 19.58
C THR A 76 8.91 -10.43 20.33
N GLU A 77 9.00 -10.38 21.66
CA GLU A 77 7.87 -9.96 22.50
C GLU A 77 7.54 -8.48 22.31
N ALA A 78 8.56 -7.63 22.17
CA ALA A 78 8.39 -6.20 21.89
C ALA A 78 7.62 -5.95 20.58
N GLU A 79 7.95 -6.66 19.50
CA GLU A 79 7.22 -6.55 18.23
C GLU A 79 5.75 -6.97 18.38
N ARG A 80 5.46 -8.03 19.15
CA ARG A 80 4.07 -8.45 19.40
C ARG A 80 3.31 -7.41 20.21
N ASP A 81 3.94 -6.86 21.24
CA ASP A 81 3.34 -5.82 22.08
C ASP A 81 3.05 -4.54 21.28
N ASP A 82 3.97 -4.13 20.41
CA ASP A 82 3.75 -2.99 19.51
C ASP A 82 2.58 -3.26 18.56
N VAL A 83 2.45 -4.48 18.03
CA VAL A 83 1.32 -4.83 17.16
C VAL A 83 -0.01 -4.76 17.90
N VAL A 84 -0.07 -5.36 19.08
CA VAL A 84 -1.29 -5.35 19.92
C VAL A 84 -1.65 -3.93 20.35
N ALA A 85 -0.65 -3.12 20.75
CA ALA A 85 -0.87 -1.74 21.16
C ALA A 85 -1.35 -0.86 19.99
N MET A 86 -0.80 -1.04 18.79
CA MET A 86 -1.25 -0.33 17.59
C MET A 86 -2.67 -0.75 17.19
N ALA A 87 -2.96 -2.04 17.16
CA ALA A 87 -4.30 -2.55 16.85
C ALA A 87 -5.35 -2.02 17.84
N ALA A 88 -5.04 -2.00 19.14
CA ALA A 88 -5.90 -1.43 20.16
C ALA A 88 -6.10 0.08 20.00
N ALA A 89 -5.08 0.82 19.53
CA ALA A 89 -5.20 2.26 19.28
C ALA A 89 -6.10 2.60 18.08
N HIS A 90 -6.21 1.69 17.10
CA HIS A 90 -7.15 1.85 15.98
C HIS A 90 -8.58 1.48 16.34
N ASP A 91 -8.77 0.58 17.31
CA ASP A 91 -10.09 0.13 17.82
C ASP A 91 -11.08 -0.22 16.69
N LEU A 92 -10.61 -0.99 15.70
CA LEU A 92 -11.43 -1.37 14.55
C LEU A 92 -12.63 -2.23 14.97
N SER A 93 -13.75 -2.04 14.27
CA SER A 93 -14.92 -2.89 14.43
C SER A 93 -14.63 -4.32 13.96
N VAL A 94 -15.47 -5.28 14.36
CA VAL A 94 -15.37 -6.66 13.85
C VAL A 94 -15.55 -6.68 12.33
N ASP A 95 -16.50 -5.91 11.79
CA ASP A 95 -16.77 -5.85 10.35
C ASP A 95 -15.59 -5.28 9.55
N ASP A 96 -14.91 -4.26 10.07
CA ASP A 96 -13.71 -3.70 9.43
C ASP A 96 -12.55 -4.70 9.41
N ARG A 97 -12.31 -5.38 10.54
CA ARG A 97 -11.29 -6.45 10.62
C ARG A 97 -11.61 -7.59 9.67
N ASP A 98 -12.87 -8.04 9.65
CA ASP A 98 -13.31 -9.12 8.78
C ASP A 98 -13.20 -8.73 7.30
N TRP A 99 -13.50 -7.48 6.94
CA TRP A 99 -13.31 -7.00 5.58
C TRP A 99 -11.84 -7.07 5.17
N LEU A 100 -10.92 -6.53 5.99
CA LEU A 100 -9.47 -6.57 5.74
C LEU A 100 -8.95 -8.01 5.60
N LEU A 101 -9.35 -8.90 6.51
CA LEU A 101 -8.94 -10.32 6.50
C LEU A 101 -9.59 -11.15 5.39
N ASN A 102 -10.60 -10.63 4.68
CA ASN A 102 -11.20 -11.30 3.53
C ASN A 102 -10.72 -10.75 2.18
N LEU A 103 -9.90 -9.68 2.16
CA LEU A 103 -9.28 -9.19 0.93
C LEU A 103 -8.41 -10.28 0.28
N PRO A 104 -8.42 -10.44 -1.05
CA PRO A 104 -7.59 -11.43 -1.74
C PRO A 104 -6.10 -11.09 -1.63
N LEU A 105 -5.21 -12.09 -1.76
CA LEU A 105 -3.76 -11.86 -1.80
C LEU A 105 -3.28 -11.25 -3.13
N GLY A 106 -4.08 -11.37 -4.18
CA GLY A 106 -3.74 -10.83 -5.49
C GLY A 106 -4.98 -10.56 -6.33
N HIS A 107 -4.84 -9.60 -7.26
CA HIS A 107 -5.85 -9.23 -8.23
C HIS A 107 -5.25 -9.29 -9.64
N LYS A 108 -5.91 -10.02 -10.56
CA LYS A 108 -5.50 -10.10 -11.97
C LYS A 108 -6.50 -9.33 -12.83
N GLY A 109 -5.98 -8.41 -13.62
CA GLY A 109 -6.76 -7.67 -14.62
C GLY A 109 -6.46 -8.11 -16.04
N LEU A 110 -7.08 -7.40 -16.99
CA LEU A 110 -6.86 -7.62 -18.42
C LEU A 110 -5.39 -7.33 -18.80
N GLY A 111 -4.93 -7.95 -19.90
CA GLY A 111 -3.60 -7.69 -20.45
C GLY A 111 -2.44 -8.42 -19.77
N GLY A 112 -2.64 -9.13 -18.66
CA GLY A 112 -1.56 -9.81 -17.94
C GLY A 112 -0.91 -8.93 -16.86
N LEU A 113 -1.70 -8.07 -16.22
CA LEU A 113 -1.32 -7.34 -15.02
C LEU A 113 -1.79 -8.07 -13.75
N LEU A 114 -0.87 -8.30 -12.82
CA LEU A 114 -1.12 -8.84 -11.49
C LEU A 114 -0.75 -7.78 -10.44
N MET A 115 -1.67 -7.49 -9.53
CA MET A 115 -1.39 -6.71 -8.31
C MET A 115 -1.36 -7.63 -7.10
N VAL A 116 -0.36 -7.45 -6.24
CA VAL A 116 -0.18 -8.12 -4.94
C VAL A 116 0.33 -7.08 -3.95
N HIS A 117 0.31 -7.34 -2.64
CA HIS A 117 0.90 -6.40 -1.69
C HIS A 117 2.42 -6.61 -1.53
N GLY A 118 2.82 -7.81 -1.13
CA GLY A 118 4.22 -8.25 -1.05
C GLY A 118 4.56 -9.17 -2.23
N THR A 119 4.90 -10.42 -1.94
CA THR A 119 4.99 -11.48 -2.95
C THR A 119 3.61 -12.06 -3.31
N PRO A 120 3.48 -12.80 -4.43
CA PRO A 120 2.22 -13.45 -4.82
C PRO A 120 1.68 -14.46 -3.82
N ASP A 121 2.55 -15.02 -2.99
CA ASP A 121 2.20 -16.08 -2.04
C ASP A 121 2.18 -15.58 -0.57
N SER A 122 2.64 -14.34 -0.30
CA SER A 122 2.68 -13.77 1.04
C SER A 122 2.71 -12.23 1.02
N PRO A 123 1.84 -11.56 1.81
CA PRO A 123 1.88 -10.10 1.95
C PRO A 123 2.98 -9.62 2.90
N PHE A 124 3.66 -10.51 3.64
CA PHE A 124 4.61 -10.12 4.70
C PHE A 124 6.04 -9.91 4.23
N VAL A 125 6.33 -10.26 2.98
CA VAL A 125 7.70 -10.22 2.44
C VAL A 125 7.67 -9.63 1.05
N ALA A 126 8.63 -8.77 0.75
CA ALA A 126 8.91 -8.31 -0.60
C ALA A 126 10.37 -7.81 -0.70
N PRO A 127 10.99 -7.88 -1.89
CA PRO A 127 12.32 -7.32 -2.09
C PRO A 127 12.31 -5.78 -2.07
N LEU A 128 13.43 -5.19 -1.67
CA LEU A 128 13.71 -3.77 -1.87
C LEU A 128 14.15 -3.49 -3.32
N PRO A 129 14.15 -2.23 -3.79
CA PRO A 129 14.57 -1.87 -5.15
C PRO A 129 15.97 -2.39 -5.52
N ASP A 130 16.89 -2.35 -4.55
CA ASP A 130 18.30 -2.72 -4.66
C ASP A 130 18.60 -4.17 -4.23
N ALA A 131 17.58 -4.97 -3.93
CA ALA A 131 17.74 -6.37 -3.58
C ALA A 131 18.31 -7.21 -4.75
N PRO A 132 19.08 -8.28 -4.44
CA PRO A 132 19.64 -9.16 -5.45
C PRO A 132 18.54 -9.82 -6.30
N PRO A 133 18.84 -10.21 -7.56
CA PRO A 133 17.85 -10.81 -8.46
C PRO A 133 17.09 -12.01 -7.88
N ILE A 134 17.72 -12.81 -7.03
CA ILE A 134 17.11 -14.00 -6.42
C ILE A 134 15.88 -13.67 -5.58
N ASP A 135 15.82 -12.50 -4.95
CA ASP A 135 14.69 -12.08 -4.12
C ASP A 135 13.46 -11.70 -4.97
N PHE A 136 13.65 -11.54 -6.29
CA PHE A 136 12.57 -11.32 -7.25
C PHE A 136 12.07 -12.61 -7.93
N ALA A 137 12.71 -13.76 -7.68
CA ALA A 137 12.27 -15.05 -8.21
C ALA A 137 10.78 -15.38 -7.93
N PRO A 138 10.17 -14.98 -6.79
CA PRO A 138 8.74 -15.22 -6.56
C PRO A 138 7.80 -14.58 -7.59
N TYR A 139 8.24 -13.57 -8.35
CA TYR A 139 7.43 -12.87 -9.35
C TYR A 139 7.58 -13.45 -10.76
N GLU A 140 8.62 -14.23 -11.03
CA GLU A 140 8.91 -14.80 -12.34
C GLU A 140 7.78 -15.73 -12.81
N GLY A 141 7.37 -15.58 -14.07
CA GLY A 141 6.31 -16.36 -14.71
C GLY A 141 4.90 -16.18 -14.14
N LYS A 142 4.68 -15.27 -13.18
CA LYS A 142 3.36 -15.08 -12.54
C LYS A 142 2.40 -14.28 -13.41
N SER A 143 2.93 -13.30 -14.15
CA SER A 143 2.21 -12.45 -15.10
C SER A 143 3.20 -11.68 -15.97
N SER A 144 2.74 -11.04 -17.06
CA SER A 144 3.62 -10.16 -17.88
C SER A 144 4.10 -8.94 -17.09
N VAL A 145 3.21 -8.40 -16.25
CA VAL A 145 3.48 -7.30 -15.33
C VAL A 145 3.00 -7.68 -13.93
N VAL A 146 3.84 -7.48 -12.91
CA VAL A 146 3.46 -7.59 -11.50
C VAL A 146 3.71 -6.26 -10.80
N VAL A 147 2.68 -5.72 -10.16
CA VAL A 147 2.77 -4.51 -9.34
C VAL A 147 2.60 -4.87 -7.87
N TYR A 148 3.44 -4.33 -6.99
CA TYR A 148 3.35 -4.55 -5.55
C TYR A 148 3.55 -3.27 -4.71
N GLY A 149 3.25 -3.36 -3.41
CA GLY A 149 3.35 -2.29 -2.40
C GLY A 149 4.45 -2.58 -1.37
N HIS A 150 4.14 -2.51 -0.07
CA HIS A 150 4.93 -3.05 1.05
C HIS A 150 6.23 -2.30 1.41
N VAL A 151 7.06 -1.93 0.43
CA VAL A 151 8.38 -1.32 0.69
C VAL A 151 8.41 0.20 0.52
N HIS A 152 7.28 0.81 0.14
CA HIS A 152 7.07 2.27 0.10
C HIS A 152 8.04 3.06 -0.80
N ARG A 153 8.74 2.37 -1.72
CA ARG A 153 9.73 2.96 -2.62
C ARG A 153 9.36 2.60 -4.05
N GLY A 154 8.97 3.59 -4.84
CA GLY A 154 8.55 3.39 -6.22
C GLY A 154 9.73 3.03 -7.13
N PHE A 155 9.63 1.93 -7.87
CA PHE A 155 10.60 1.55 -8.90
C PHE A 155 9.97 0.64 -9.95
N ILE A 156 10.69 0.45 -11.06
CA ILE A 156 10.34 -0.51 -12.12
C ILE A 156 11.60 -1.33 -12.44
N ARG A 157 11.44 -2.64 -12.57
CA ARG A 157 12.50 -3.60 -12.88
C ARG A 157 12.02 -4.61 -13.90
N ARG A 158 12.86 -4.92 -14.89
CA ARG A 158 12.67 -6.07 -15.77
C ARG A 158 13.48 -7.26 -15.24
N LEU A 159 12.83 -8.39 -15.07
CA LEU A 159 13.45 -9.65 -14.63
C LEU A 159 14.07 -10.40 -15.82
N ALA A 160 14.82 -11.46 -15.52
CA ALA A 160 15.54 -12.24 -16.52
C ALA A 160 14.60 -12.99 -17.49
N ASP A 161 13.42 -13.40 -17.01
CA ASP A 161 12.37 -14.04 -17.81
C ASP A 161 11.54 -13.04 -18.65
N GLY A 162 11.84 -11.74 -18.54
CA GLY A 162 11.15 -10.66 -19.24
C GLY A 162 9.99 -10.03 -18.45
N THR A 163 9.60 -10.61 -17.31
CA THR A 163 8.55 -10.08 -16.42
C THR A 163 8.90 -8.65 -15.98
N LEU A 164 7.93 -7.75 -16.02
CA LEU A 164 8.06 -6.40 -15.49
C LEU A 164 7.51 -6.37 -14.07
N VAL A 165 8.37 -6.06 -13.10
CA VAL A 165 7.96 -5.85 -11.71
C VAL A 165 8.04 -4.37 -11.40
N ALA A 166 6.98 -3.81 -10.85
CA ALA A 166 6.96 -2.43 -10.37
C ALA A 166 6.45 -2.34 -8.94
N ASN A 167 6.96 -1.38 -8.19
CA ASN A 167 6.41 -1.01 -6.90
C ASN A 167 5.57 0.25 -7.05
N ALA A 168 4.38 0.32 -6.44
CA ALA A 168 3.50 1.47 -6.55
C ALA A 168 4.02 2.73 -5.81
N GLY A 169 4.93 2.56 -4.85
CA GLY A 169 5.24 3.56 -3.84
C GLY A 169 4.22 3.51 -2.70
N SER A 170 4.23 4.53 -1.84
CA SER A 170 3.28 4.66 -0.73
C SER A 170 2.52 5.97 -0.81
N VAL A 171 1.20 5.87 -0.65
CA VAL A 171 0.32 7.02 -0.51
C VAL A 171 0.58 7.70 0.83
N GLY A 172 0.57 6.95 1.93
CA GLY A 172 0.56 7.50 3.28
C GLY A 172 1.93 7.84 3.86
N TYR A 173 2.94 7.01 3.57
CA TYR A 173 4.27 7.08 4.18
C TYR A 173 5.37 6.76 3.15
N PRO A 174 5.57 7.60 2.12
CA PRO A 174 6.64 7.41 1.13
C PRO A 174 8.02 7.31 1.82
N MET A 175 8.85 6.35 1.40
CA MET A 175 10.22 6.15 1.91
C MET A 175 11.31 6.48 0.88
N ASP A 176 10.92 7.15 -0.20
CA ASP A 176 11.80 7.63 -1.27
C ASP A 176 11.56 9.11 -1.62
N GLY A 177 11.01 9.87 -0.66
CA GLY A 177 10.70 11.29 -0.77
C GLY A 177 9.58 11.70 0.19
N GLU A 178 9.14 12.95 0.12
CA GLU A 178 8.11 13.48 1.03
C GLU A 178 6.70 13.49 0.44
N LEU A 179 6.56 13.15 -0.85
CA LEU A 179 5.30 13.26 -1.59
C LEU A 179 4.61 11.91 -1.65
N ALA A 180 3.29 11.92 -1.45
CA ALA A 180 2.45 10.74 -1.65
C ALA A 180 2.70 10.19 -3.06
N THR A 181 2.95 8.89 -3.15
CA THR A 181 3.37 8.25 -4.39
C THR A 181 2.39 7.15 -4.78
N TYR A 182 2.01 7.15 -6.06
CA TYR A 182 1.23 6.07 -6.67
C TYR A 182 1.70 5.85 -8.11
N LEU A 183 1.22 4.77 -8.75
CA LEU A 183 1.68 4.36 -10.07
C LEU A 183 0.55 4.45 -11.10
N ILE A 184 0.81 5.11 -12.23
CA ILE A 184 0.01 4.97 -13.44
C ILE A 184 0.62 3.86 -14.30
N VAL A 185 -0.21 2.90 -14.68
CA VAL A 185 0.12 1.80 -15.59
C VAL A 185 -0.71 1.96 -16.85
N ASP A 186 -0.03 2.20 -17.96
CA ASP A 186 -0.61 2.35 -19.28
C ASP A 186 -0.29 1.12 -20.14
N GLN A 187 -1.31 0.57 -20.80
CA GLN A 187 -1.17 -0.49 -21.80
C GLN A 187 -1.69 -0.01 -23.16
N THR A 188 -0.82 -0.05 -24.17
CA THR A 188 -1.15 0.21 -25.58
C THR A 188 -0.73 -1.00 -26.41
N GLY A 189 -1.71 -1.79 -26.88
CA GLY A 189 -1.42 -3.07 -27.52
C GLY A 189 -0.70 -4.02 -26.55
N THR A 190 0.52 -4.43 -26.89
CA THR A 190 1.37 -5.27 -26.02
C THR A 190 2.34 -4.47 -25.16
N ASP A 191 2.45 -3.17 -25.40
CA ASP A 191 3.44 -2.31 -24.74
C ASP A 191 2.90 -1.76 -23.42
N TRP A 192 3.79 -1.70 -22.43
CA TRP A 192 3.51 -1.23 -21.08
C TRP A 192 4.38 -0.03 -20.75
N THR A 193 3.76 1.03 -20.22
CA THR A 193 4.45 2.19 -19.67
C THR A 193 4.01 2.46 -18.25
N PHE A 194 4.96 2.92 -17.43
CA PHE A 194 4.81 3.07 -15.99
C PHE A 194 5.24 4.47 -15.59
N THR A 195 4.41 5.17 -14.85
CA THR A 195 4.72 6.53 -14.37
C THR A 195 4.37 6.65 -12.89
N HIS A 196 5.39 6.79 -12.04
CA HIS A 196 5.16 7.19 -10.65
C HIS A 196 4.73 8.64 -10.59
N ARG A 197 3.57 8.87 -9.98
CA ARG A 197 3.06 10.20 -9.69
C ARG A 197 3.35 10.55 -8.24
N ARG A 198 3.70 11.81 -8.02
CA ARG A 198 4.14 12.37 -6.74
C ARG A 198 3.25 13.55 -6.40
N VAL A 199 2.53 13.45 -5.29
CA VAL A 199 1.46 14.39 -4.93
C VAL A 199 1.75 15.01 -3.57
N VAL A 200 1.65 16.34 -3.50
CA VAL A 200 1.78 17.09 -2.25
C VAL A 200 0.53 16.88 -1.39
N PHE A 201 0.73 16.65 -0.10
CA PHE A 201 -0.33 16.64 0.91
C PHE A 201 0.14 17.35 2.18
N ASP A 202 -0.79 17.71 3.05
CA ASP A 202 -0.51 18.48 4.27
C ASP A 202 0.06 17.58 5.40
N ARG A 203 1.36 17.23 5.31
CA ARG A 203 2.08 16.48 6.37
C ARG A 203 1.92 17.13 7.76
N PRO A 204 2.05 18.47 7.94
CA PRO A 204 1.80 19.11 9.22
C PRO A 204 0.41 18.83 9.81
N ALA A 205 -0.65 18.84 9.00
CA ALA A 205 -2.00 18.52 9.45
C ALA A 205 -2.13 17.05 9.87
N VAL A 206 -1.51 16.11 9.14
CA VAL A 206 -1.46 14.68 9.52
C VAL A 206 -0.80 14.51 10.90
N MET A 207 0.37 15.12 11.10
CA MET A 207 1.06 15.07 12.39
C MET A 207 0.28 15.76 13.51
N ALA A 208 -0.43 16.86 13.22
CA ALA A 208 -1.28 17.53 14.19
C ALA A 208 -2.43 16.65 14.65
N GLN A 209 -3.10 15.95 13.72
CA GLN A 209 -4.14 14.99 14.07
C GLN A 209 -3.58 13.79 14.84
N ALA A 210 -2.40 13.29 14.47
CA ALA A 210 -1.77 12.19 15.18
C ALA A 210 -1.49 12.55 16.65
N ARG A 211 -1.06 13.79 16.94
CA ARG A 211 -0.91 14.32 18.32
C ARG A 211 -2.23 14.39 19.08
N VAL A 212 -3.34 14.73 18.40
CA VAL A 212 -4.68 14.71 19.03
C VAL A 212 -5.09 13.27 19.37
N THR A 213 -4.73 12.32 18.53
CA THR A 213 -5.04 10.89 18.73
C THR A 213 -4.18 10.29 19.85
N GLY A 214 -2.91 10.67 19.92
CA GLY A 214 -1.97 10.23 20.94
C GLY A 214 -1.50 8.79 20.79
N GLY A 215 -0.79 8.31 21.82
CA GLY A 215 -0.47 6.88 21.98
C GLY A 215 0.41 6.31 20.86
N ALA A 216 0.09 5.10 20.41
CA ALA A 216 0.87 4.40 19.39
C ALA A 216 0.81 5.11 18.01
N ILE A 217 -0.36 5.66 17.66
CA ILE A 217 -0.59 6.39 16.41
C ILE A 217 0.27 7.66 16.34
N GLU A 218 0.32 8.44 17.43
CA GLU A 218 1.19 9.64 17.49
C GLU A 218 2.66 9.26 17.27
N ARG A 219 3.17 8.27 18.01
CA ARG A 219 4.57 7.85 17.93
C ARG A 219 4.92 7.39 16.51
N TRP A 220 4.11 6.51 15.93
CA TRP A 220 4.34 5.99 14.59
C TRP A 220 4.28 7.10 13.53
N THR A 221 3.22 7.90 13.54
CA THR A 221 3.02 8.93 12.51
C THR A 221 4.14 9.98 12.55
N THR A 222 4.55 10.40 13.75
CA THR A 222 5.63 11.38 13.92
C THR A 222 7.00 10.82 13.55
N GLU A 223 7.27 9.53 13.81
CA GLU A 223 8.49 8.88 13.33
C GLU A 223 8.52 8.80 11.80
N LYS A 224 7.43 8.35 11.17
CA LYS A 224 7.39 8.14 9.72
C LYS A 224 7.30 9.41 8.89
N LEU A 225 6.69 10.49 9.40
CA LEU A 225 6.56 11.77 8.68
C LEU A 225 7.44 12.90 9.23
N GLY A 226 8.08 12.70 10.38
CA GLY A 226 9.00 13.69 10.96
C GLY A 226 10.46 13.52 10.54
N ALA A 227 10.80 12.35 9.98
CA ALA A 227 12.07 12.10 9.29
C ALA A 227 12.06 12.68 7.86
#